data_AF-A0A814GPH4-F1
#
_entry.id   AF-A0A814GPH4-F1
#
_cell.length_a   1.000
_cell.length_b   1.000
_cell.length_c   1.000
_cell.angle_alpha   90.00
_cell.angle_beta   90.00
_cell.angle_gamma   90.00
#
_symmetry.space_group_name_H-M   'P 1'
#
loop_
_entity.id
_entity.type
_entity.pdbx_description
1 polymer ?
#
loop_
_entity_poly.entity_id
_entity_poly.type
_entity_poly.pdbx_seq_one_letter_code
_entity_poly.pdbx_strand_id
1 'polypeptide(L)'
;MEYSKNLNKKNTSLFHGNLVKELIYVTQKHQHRHDKLEIREHDVRTNMVYENYLPGRSDHLKEHTYGFGPEFERIMIYYDKARLDGLARRHETILELTDYFINRDDFLEYRQAIFEPRPKKFGPADKDTQRPIISITERYGRNLQLNANDDIHELVYAIKENKFVMTYHRDSNHITPSTRTFCKPANWNDKAFTIQWNEDLQDTYQADEEFKQMSKRDLYFKMLHLIEQEEEVIKRVRKAEDETRDLQSRRQQEELSSDLEISVYDIDRNEKSKIYRKLLQQKADEEKRKKEIHDVDYLAPFLAAIGNPERINVQLAQQLRLAAQRDFKDRSIRKANLMQARYESEIQELISKQQWYQKHQIGMSKEDELEYQRLCQEAQFRLHILEERLKRHKELATEKYMQLENKLNEDPRLKEPYIVR
;
A
#
# COMPACT_ATOMS: atom_id res chain seq x y z
N MET A 1 -20.57 18.11 31.61
CA MET A 1 -19.35 18.67 32.24
C MET A 1 -18.23 18.61 31.21
N GLU A 2 -18.15 19.63 30.36
CA GLU A 2 -17.07 19.81 29.39
C GLU A 2 -15.90 20.49 30.09
N TYR A 3 -14.86 19.73 30.39
CA TYR A 3 -13.55 20.27 30.77
C TYR A 3 -12.47 19.35 30.19
N SER A 4 -12.18 19.48 28.90
CA SER A 4 -10.85 19.18 28.37
C SER A 4 -10.34 20.43 27.67
N LYS A 5 -9.83 21.38 28.47
CA LYS A 5 -8.90 22.39 27.96
C LYS A 5 -7.80 21.64 27.20
N ASN A 6 -7.60 22.00 25.93
CA ASN A 6 -6.54 21.50 25.06
C ASN A 6 -5.16 21.72 25.71
N LEU A 7 -4.72 20.80 26.55
CA LEU A 7 -3.39 20.80 27.19
C LEU A 7 -2.25 20.54 26.18
N ASN A 8 -2.59 20.10 24.97
CA ASN A 8 -1.62 19.64 23.96
C ASN A 8 -1.28 20.69 22.88
N LYS A 9 -1.80 21.93 23.02
CA LYS A 9 -1.51 23.03 22.11
C LYS A 9 -1.17 24.30 22.91
N LYS A 10 0.04 24.83 22.71
CA LYS A 10 0.45 26.15 23.26
C LYS A 10 0.57 27.14 22.10
N ASN A 11 -0.20 28.23 22.16
CA ASN A 11 -0.13 29.31 21.19
C ASN A 11 0.60 30.51 21.81
N THR A 12 1.55 31.08 21.10
CA THR A 12 2.25 32.31 21.45
C THR A 12 2.12 33.29 20.29
N SER A 13 1.79 34.54 20.58
CA SER A 13 1.63 35.60 19.57
C SER A 13 2.54 36.77 19.92
N LEU A 14 3.28 37.27 18.93
CA LEU A 14 4.18 38.42 19.08
C LEU A 14 3.63 39.62 18.30
N PHE A 15 3.63 40.79 18.92
CA PHE A 15 3.05 42.02 18.40
C PHE A 15 4.07 43.15 18.30
N HIS A 16 3.87 44.07 17.34
CA HIS A 16 4.69 45.27 17.17
C HIS A 16 4.13 46.45 17.99
N GLY A 17 5.02 47.20 18.64
CA GLY A 17 4.73 48.46 19.33
C GLY A 17 4.11 48.34 20.72
N ASN A 18 4.15 49.44 21.48
CA ASN A 18 3.72 49.53 22.89
C ASN A 18 2.21 49.34 23.11
N LEU A 19 1.41 49.19 22.05
CA LEU A 19 -0.05 49.09 22.09
C LEU A 19 -0.61 47.77 21.52
N VAL A 20 0.22 46.76 21.22
CA VAL A 20 -0.23 45.43 20.78
C VAL A 20 -1.17 45.51 19.55
N LYS A 21 -0.86 46.40 18.59
CA LYS A 21 -1.77 46.71 17.47
C LYS A 21 -1.55 45.85 16.23
N GLU A 22 -0.33 45.36 16.03
CA GLU A 22 0.05 44.66 14.81
C GLU A 22 0.63 43.29 15.17
N LEU A 23 -0.07 42.22 14.78
CA LEU A 23 0.40 40.85 14.96
C LEU A 23 1.51 40.57 13.96
N ILE A 24 2.70 40.23 14.44
CA ILE A 24 3.88 39.95 13.61
C ILE A 24 4.03 38.44 13.41
N TYR A 25 3.88 37.67 14.48
CA TYR A 25 4.29 36.28 14.50
C TYR A 25 3.35 35.44 15.36
N VAL A 26 3.01 34.24 14.89
CA VAL A 26 2.22 33.26 15.63
C VAL A 26 2.98 31.95 15.69
N THR A 27 3.29 31.48 16.90
CA THR A 27 3.88 30.16 17.14
C THR A 27 2.86 29.24 17.78
N GLN A 28 2.69 28.05 17.23
CA GLN A 28 1.85 26.97 17.73
C GLN A 28 2.75 25.77 18.02
N LYS A 29 2.79 25.32 19.28
CA LYS A 29 3.48 24.10 19.69
C LYS A 29 2.48 23.00 19.97
N HIS A 30 2.75 21.83 19.43
CA HIS A 30 1.89 20.67 19.44
C HIS A 30 2.58 19.49 20.13
N GLN A 31 1.80 18.63 20.77
CA GLN A 31 2.28 17.36 21.32
C GLN A 31 1.36 16.22 20.90
N HIS A 32 1.96 15.06 20.63
CA HIS A 32 1.26 13.81 20.29
C HIS A 32 0.32 13.95 19.08
N ARG A 33 0.71 14.73 18.09
CA ARG A 33 -0.03 14.83 16.83
C ARG A 33 0.27 13.62 15.94
N HIS A 34 -0.77 13.02 15.35
CA HIS A 34 -0.61 11.81 14.54
C HIS A 34 0.26 12.03 13.30
N ASP A 35 0.10 13.21 12.68
CA ASP A 35 0.91 13.70 11.56
C ASP A 35 2.29 14.23 11.99
N LYS A 36 2.68 14.07 13.26
CA LYS A 36 4.00 14.42 13.79
C LYS A 36 4.33 15.92 13.75
N LEU A 37 3.37 16.80 13.50
CA LEU A 37 3.59 18.25 13.55
C LEU A 37 3.94 18.64 14.99
N GLU A 38 5.12 19.22 15.18
CA GLU A 38 5.64 19.64 16.49
C GLU A 38 5.48 21.14 16.70
N ILE A 39 5.90 21.92 15.71
CA ILE A 39 5.91 23.38 15.76
C ILE A 39 5.39 23.91 14.43
N ARG A 40 4.50 24.89 14.51
CA ARG A 40 4.09 25.71 13.37
C ARG A 40 4.28 27.17 13.73
N GLU A 41 4.96 27.89 12.86
CA GLU A 41 5.20 29.32 12.97
C GLU A 41 4.65 30.03 11.74
N HIS A 42 3.97 31.15 11.95
CA HIS A 42 3.43 31.98 10.88
C HIS A 42 3.93 33.40 11.08
N ASP A 43 4.77 33.84 10.14
CA ASP A 43 5.16 35.23 10.00
C ASP A 43 4.09 35.95 9.18
N VAL A 44 3.32 36.82 9.86
CA VAL A 44 2.19 37.52 9.27
C VAL A 44 2.67 38.62 8.31
N ARG A 45 3.89 39.13 8.48
CA ARG A 45 4.43 40.21 7.63
C ARG A 45 4.85 39.70 6.26
N THR A 46 5.51 38.55 6.23
CA THR A 46 5.96 37.89 5.00
C THR A 46 4.92 36.90 4.46
N ASN A 47 3.90 36.58 5.26
CA ASN A 47 2.90 35.55 5.00
C ASN A 47 3.51 34.15 4.78
N MET A 48 4.65 33.90 5.43
CA MET A 48 5.37 32.64 5.40
C MET A 48 4.99 31.77 6.58
N VAL A 49 4.75 30.50 6.30
CA VAL A 49 4.52 29.47 7.31
C VAL A 49 5.73 28.54 7.36
N TYR A 50 6.17 28.24 8.57
CA TYR A 50 7.25 27.30 8.87
C TYR A 50 6.69 26.17 9.74
N GLU A 51 6.81 24.93 9.29
CA GLU A 51 6.32 23.75 10.00
C GLU A 51 7.48 22.77 10.23
N ASN A 52 7.63 22.32 11.47
CA ASN A 52 8.62 21.32 11.87
C ASN A 52 7.93 20.05 12.35
N TYR A 53 8.45 18.91 11.90
CA TYR A 53 7.86 17.60 12.12
C TYR A 53 8.84 16.65 12.81
N LEU A 54 8.30 15.86 13.75
CA LEU A 54 9.03 14.76 14.37
C LEU A 54 9.29 13.63 13.36
N PRO A 55 10.32 12.80 13.58
CA PRO A 55 10.57 11.61 12.76
C PRO A 55 9.38 10.64 12.75
N GLY A 56 9.25 9.87 11.67
CA GLY A 56 8.27 8.78 11.55
C GLY A 56 7.04 9.10 10.69
N ARG A 57 6.99 10.27 10.03
CA ARG A 57 6.03 10.51 8.94
C ARG A 57 6.33 9.59 7.76
N SER A 58 5.28 9.16 7.06
CA SER A 58 5.40 8.29 5.88
C SER A 58 6.08 8.97 4.68
N ASP A 59 6.03 10.30 4.61
CA ASP A 59 6.70 11.11 3.58
C ASP A 59 8.09 11.59 3.98
N HIS A 60 8.55 11.22 5.19
CA HIS A 60 9.86 11.58 5.74
C HIS A 60 10.11 13.10 5.83
N LEU A 61 9.04 13.92 5.77
CA LEU A 61 9.16 15.37 5.85
C LEU A 61 9.63 15.78 7.25
N LYS A 62 10.65 16.63 7.29
CA LYS A 62 11.24 17.21 8.51
C LYS A 62 10.80 18.66 8.69
N GLU A 63 10.94 19.46 7.65
CA GLU A 63 10.61 20.88 7.68
C GLU A 63 9.84 21.25 6.40
N HIS A 64 8.84 22.09 6.54
CA HIS A 64 8.03 22.58 5.44
C HIS A 64 7.80 24.07 5.58
N THR A 65 8.36 24.83 4.66
CA THR A 65 8.22 26.28 4.59
C THR A 65 7.45 26.64 3.35
N TYR A 66 6.42 27.48 3.46
CA TYR A 66 5.61 27.88 2.31
C TYR A 66 4.96 29.25 2.52
N GLY A 67 4.88 30.04 1.45
CA GLY A 67 4.23 31.35 1.44
C GLY A 67 2.86 31.35 0.78
N PHE A 68 2.01 32.31 1.15
CA PHE A 68 0.78 32.61 0.43
C PHE A 68 0.89 33.97 -0.25
N GLY A 69 1.17 33.98 -1.56
CA GLY A 69 1.35 35.22 -2.31
C GLY A 69 1.76 35.03 -3.76
N PRO A 70 1.94 36.13 -4.51
CA PRO A 70 2.41 36.11 -5.90
C PRO A 70 3.86 35.61 -6.03
N GLU A 71 4.68 35.82 -5.00
CA GLU A 71 6.00 35.19 -4.84
C GLU A 71 5.81 33.83 -4.15
N PHE A 72 5.21 32.88 -4.87
CA PHE A 72 5.05 31.52 -4.36
C PHE A 72 6.40 30.83 -4.26
N GLU A 73 6.77 30.49 -3.04
CA GLU A 73 7.95 29.70 -2.70
C GLU A 73 7.57 28.63 -1.68
N ARG A 74 8.07 27.42 -1.91
CA ARG A 74 7.92 26.28 -1.01
C ARG A 74 9.26 25.57 -0.87
N ILE A 75 9.65 25.30 0.37
CA ILE A 75 10.85 24.53 0.71
C ILE A 75 10.43 23.36 1.58
N MET A 76 10.84 22.16 1.19
CA MET A 76 10.63 20.92 1.91
C MET A 76 11.99 20.32 2.22
N ILE A 77 12.26 20.06 3.50
CA ILE A 77 13.47 19.38 3.97
C ILE A 77 13.04 18.04 4.52
N TYR A 78 13.76 16.98 4.15
CA TYR A 78 13.44 15.61 4.50
C TYR A 78 14.47 15.04 5.49
N TYR A 79 14.05 14.02 6.23
CA TYR A 79 14.98 13.11 6.90
C TYR A 79 15.63 12.21 5.82
N ASP A 80 16.72 12.70 5.22
CA ASP A 80 17.43 12.10 4.08
C ASP A 80 17.76 10.61 4.31
N LYS A 81 18.24 10.25 5.51
CA LYS A 81 18.60 8.87 5.86
C LYS A 81 17.42 7.88 5.85
N ALA A 82 16.19 8.38 5.94
CA ALA A 82 15.00 7.53 5.88
C ALA A 82 14.50 7.33 4.43
N ARG A 83 15.03 8.08 3.47
CA ARG A 83 14.67 7.97 2.05
C ARG A 83 15.70 7.17 1.27
N LEU A 84 15.23 6.18 0.52
CA LEU A 84 16.08 5.35 -0.33
C LEU A 84 16.61 6.09 -1.57
N ASP A 85 15.98 7.19 -1.97
CA ASP A 85 16.34 7.97 -3.16
C ASP A 85 17.38 9.08 -2.89
N GLY A 86 17.78 9.25 -1.62
CA GLY A 86 18.74 10.26 -1.17
C GLY A 86 18.21 11.69 -1.18
N LEU A 87 16.92 11.93 -1.41
CA LEU A 87 16.36 13.29 -1.46
C LEU A 87 16.42 13.95 -0.07
N ALA A 88 17.15 15.05 0.04
CA ALA A 88 17.34 15.77 1.30
C ALA A 88 16.53 17.07 1.33
N ARG A 89 16.40 17.76 0.20
CA ARG A 89 15.67 19.03 0.10
C ARG A 89 15.01 19.17 -1.26
N ARG A 90 13.78 19.68 -1.27
CA ARG A 90 13.05 20.12 -2.47
C ARG A 90 12.65 21.58 -2.32
N HIS A 91 12.87 22.36 -3.36
CA HIS A 91 12.48 23.76 -3.46
C HIS A 91 11.61 23.94 -4.69
N GLU A 92 10.43 24.51 -4.51
CA GLU A 92 9.43 24.68 -5.56
C GLU A 92 9.03 26.15 -5.64
N THR A 93 9.02 26.67 -6.86
CA THR A 93 8.44 27.98 -7.20
C THR A 93 7.39 27.81 -8.31
N ILE A 94 6.84 28.92 -8.78
CA ILE A 94 5.87 28.93 -9.90
C ILE A 94 6.48 28.36 -11.19
N LEU A 95 7.78 28.54 -11.39
CA LEU A 95 8.47 28.21 -12.64
C LEU A 95 9.59 27.19 -12.45
N GLU A 96 9.92 26.79 -11.22
CA GLU A 96 11.05 25.91 -10.96
C GLU A 96 10.72 24.84 -9.92
N LEU A 97 11.37 23.68 -10.06
CA LEU A 97 11.40 22.62 -9.07
C LEU A 97 12.82 22.09 -8.95
N THR A 98 13.40 22.21 -7.76
CA THR A 98 14.80 21.92 -7.49
C THR A 98 14.94 20.92 -6.35
N ASP A 99 15.54 19.78 -6.65
CA ASP A 99 15.83 18.69 -5.72
C ASP A 99 17.33 18.64 -5.42
N TYR A 100 17.66 18.47 -4.14
CA TYR A 100 19.01 18.27 -3.62
C TYR A 100 19.10 16.89 -3.00
N PHE A 101 20.12 16.13 -3.40
CA PHE A 101 20.33 14.75 -3.01
C PHE A 101 21.63 14.60 -2.20
N ILE A 102 21.64 13.61 -1.31
CA ILE A 102 22.81 13.28 -0.48
C ILE A 102 23.02 11.76 -0.54
N ASN A 103 24.29 11.33 -0.61
CA ASN A 103 24.71 9.93 -0.55
C ASN A 103 24.08 9.03 -1.62
N ARG A 104 23.97 9.51 -2.87
CA ARG A 104 23.54 8.67 -3.99
C ARG A 104 24.71 7.94 -4.63
N ASP A 105 24.49 6.68 -4.99
CA ASP A 105 25.50 5.82 -5.63
C ASP A 105 25.88 6.29 -7.04
N ASP A 106 24.97 6.98 -7.73
CA ASP A 106 25.20 7.57 -9.05
C ASP A 106 25.77 9.00 -8.98
N PHE A 107 26.19 9.45 -7.79
CA PHE A 107 26.76 10.78 -7.54
C PHE A 107 25.84 11.96 -7.90
N LEU A 108 24.55 11.74 -8.16
CA LEU A 108 23.61 12.84 -8.40
C LEU A 108 23.44 13.65 -7.10
N GLU A 109 23.69 14.95 -7.16
CA GLU A 109 23.59 15.86 -6.01
C GLU A 109 22.46 16.87 -6.18
N TYR A 110 22.08 17.16 -7.43
CA TYR A 110 21.17 18.25 -7.75
C TYR A 110 20.37 17.95 -9.01
N ARG A 111 19.07 18.25 -8.99
CA ARG A 111 18.22 18.29 -10.19
C ARG A 111 17.34 19.53 -10.15
N GLN A 112 17.31 20.30 -11.23
CA GLN A 112 16.42 21.45 -11.38
C GLN A 112 15.62 21.32 -12.66
N ALA A 113 14.30 21.40 -12.56
CA ALA A 113 13.40 21.53 -13.70
C ALA A 113 12.91 22.97 -13.79
N ILE A 114 12.98 23.55 -14.99
CA ILE A 114 12.45 24.88 -15.31
C ILE A 114 11.22 24.69 -16.18
N PHE A 115 10.14 25.38 -15.86
CA PHE A 115 8.83 25.23 -16.47
C PHE A 115 8.40 26.51 -17.18
N GLU A 116 7.53 26.35 -18.18
CA GLU A 116 6.75 27.46 -18.70
C GLU A 116 5.61 27.80 -17.73
N PRO A 117 5.13 29.07 -17.76
CA PRO A 117 3.90 29.43 -17.06
C PRO A 117 2.75 28.50 -17.45
N ARG A 118 1.89 28.16 -16.48
CA ARG A 118 0.73 27.29 -16.74
C ARG A 118 -0.12 27.88 -17.87
N PRO A 119 -0.44 27.10 -18.92
CA PRO A 119 -1.33 27.58 -19.96
C PRO A 119 -2.70 27.89 -19.37
N LYS A 120 -3.20 29.12 -19.58
CA LYS A 120 -4.55 29.51 -19.14
C LYS A 120 -5.57 28.78 -20.02
N LYS A 121 -6.10 27.64 -19.56
CA LYS A 121 -7.24 26.99 -20.19
C LYS A 121 -8.53 27.40 -19.46
N PHE A 122 -9.52 27.87 -20.22
CA PHE A 122 -10.89 28.08 -19.75
C PHE A 122 -11.68 26.78 -19.98
N GLY A 123 -12.15 26.13 -18.91
CA GLY A 123 -12.89 24.88 -18.98
C GLY A 123 -12.93 24.15 -17.63
N PRO A 124 -13.74 23.09 -17.48
CA PRO A 124 -13.72 22.26 -16.27
C PRO A 124 -12.31 21.68 -16.05
N ALA A 125 -11.93 21.50 -14.79
CA ALA A 125 -10.59 21.09 -14.40
C ALA A 125 -10.25 19.67 -14.91
N ASP A 126 -9.74 19.57 -16.13
CA ASP A 126 -9.17 18.33 -16.65
C ASP A 126 -7.86 18.00 -15.93
N LYS A 127 -7.56 16.69 -15.84
CA LYS A 127 -6.34 16.14 -15.21
C LYS A 127 -5.04 16.60 -15.86
N ASP A 128 -5.09 17.22 -17.04
CA ASP A 128 -3.92 17.57 -17.85
C ASP A 128 -3.48 19.03 -17.67
N THR A 129 -3.17 19.37 -16.42
CA THR A 129 -2.70 20.69 -15.95
C THR A 129 -1.18 20.74 -15.77
N GLN A 130 -0.45 19.79 -16.38
CA GLN A 130 1.01 19.73 -16.27
C GLN A 130 1.64 20.94 -16.96
N ARG A 131 2.58 21.59 -16.27
CA ARG A 131 3.36 22.69 -16.83
C ARG A 131 4.31 22.15 -17.91
N PRO A 132 4.43 22.78 -19.09
CA PRO A 132 5.47 22.42 -20.05
C PRO A 132 6.86 22.58 -19.42
N ILE A 133 7.76 21.61 -19.63
CA ILE A 133 9.14 21.68 -19.12
C ILE A 133 10.01 22.33 -20.20
N ILE A 134 10.73 23.40 -19.84
CA ILE A 134 11.68 24.09 -20.71
C ILE A 134 13.01 23.33 -20.73
N SER A 135 13.54 23.05 -19.54
CA SER A 135 14.79 22.35 -19.36
C SER A 135 14.85 21.61 -18.03
N ILE A 136 15.74 20.62 -17.97
CA ILE A 136 16.10 19.92 -16.75
C ILE A 136 17.62 19.90 -16.64
N THR A 137 18.16 20.35 -15.51
CA THR A 137 19.60 20.36 -15.22
C THR A 137 19.89 19.37 -14.10
N GLU A 138 20.81 18.44 -14.32
CA GLU A 138 21.32 17.54 -13.29
C GLU A 138 22.80 17.84 -13.04
N ARG A 139 23.21 17.88 -11.77
CA ARG A 139 24.62 18.02 -11.39
C ARG A 139 25.06 16.85 -10.53
N TYR A 140 26.28 16.43 -10.78
CA TYR A 140 26.89 15.24 -10.24
C TYR A 140 28.19 15.58 -9.51
N GLY A 141 28.40 14.91 -8.38
CA GLY A 141 29.66 14.91 -7.65
C GLY A 141 30.78 14.23 -8.46
N ARG A 142 32.03 14.45 -8.05
CA ARG A 142 33.22 13.89 -8.74
C ARG A 142 33.34 12.39 -8.47
N ASN A 143 33.39 11.60 -9.53
CA ASN A 143 33.76 10.19 -9.48
C ASN A 143 35.26 10.03 -9.77
N LEU A 144 36.05 9.75 -8.72
CA LEU A 144 37.50 9.58 -8.82
C LEU A 144 37.94 8.33 -9.59
N GLN A 145 37.03 7.41 -9.92
CA GLN A 145 37.33 6.24 -10.76
C GLN A 145 37.36 6.59 -12.26
N LEU A 146 36.90 7.77 -12.65
CA LEU A 146 36.87 8.26 -14.03
C LEU A 146 37.84 9.43 -14.19
N ASN A 147 38.38 9.62 -15.39
CA ASN A 147 39.09 10.85 -15.73
C ASN A 147 38.13 12.04 -15.67
N ALA A 148 38.65 13.24 -15.43
CA ALA A 148 37.82 14.45 -15.30
C ALA A 148 37.02 14.71 -16.58
N ASN A 149 37.65 14.51 -17.74
CA ASN A 149 37.05 14.67 -19.06
C ASN A 149 36.05 13.56 -19.45
N ASP A 150 35.98 12.45 -18.69
CA ASP A 150 35.01 11.36 -18.89
C ASP A 150 33.87 11.38 -17.87
N ASP A 151 34.00 12.22 -16.83
CA ASP A 151 33.08 12.30 -15.70
C ASP A 151 32.21 13.55 -15.83
N ILE A 152 30.90 13.35 -15.92
CA ILE A 152 29.95 14.44 -16.15
C ILE A 152 29.76 15.19 -14.83
N HIS A 153 29.96 16.51 -14.86
CA HIS A 153 29.63 17.38 -13.73
C HIS A 153 28.22 17.93 -13.84
N GLU A 154 27.81 18.35 -15.04
CA GLU A 154 26.50 18.93 -15.29
C GLU A 154 25.94 18.40 -16.62
N LEU A 155 24.67 18.04 -16.61
CA LEU A 155 23.92 17.61 -17.79
C LEU A 155 22.62 18.42 -17.87
N VAL A 156 22.49 19.21 -18.94
CA VAL A 156 21.31 20.03 -19.21
C VAL A 156 20.54 19.40 -20.38
N TYR A 157 19.34 18.94 -20.06
CA TYR A 157 18.31 18.55 -21.02
C TYR A 157 17.53 19.81 -21.42
N ALA A 158 17.94 20.50 -22.47
CA ALA A 158 17.23 21.67 -23.00
C ALA A 158 16.08 21.20 -23.90
N ILE A 159 15.00 20.72 -23.26
CA ILE A 159 13.85 20.07 -23.90
C ILE A 159 13.23 20.97 -24.97
N LYS A 160 12.97 22.24 -24.65
CA LYS A 160 12.39 23.21 -25.60
C LYS A 160 13.28 23.49 -26.80
N GLU A 161 14.60 23.45 -26.61
CA GLU A 161 15.58 23.67 -27.68
C GLU A 161 15.97 22.39 -28.41
N ASN A 162 15.47 21.23 -27.96
CA ASN A 162 15.86 19.92 -28.46
C ASN A 162 17.38 19.68 -28.38
N LYS A 163 18.03 20.08 -27.29
CA LYS A 163 19.48 19.94 -27.10
C LYS A 163 19.85 19.28 -25.78
N PHE A 164 21.01 18.64 -25.77
CA PHE A 164 21.70 18.18 -24.59
C PHE A 164 23.00 18.95 -24.45
N VAL A 165 23.28 19.52 -23.28
CA VAL A 165 24.55 20.19 -22.99
C VAL A 165 25.21 19.48 -21.82
N MET A 166 26.43 19.01 -22.04
CA MET A 166 27.23 18.27 -21.06
C MET A 166 28.45 19.11 -20.70
N THR A 167 28.67 19.30 -19.41
CA THR A 167 29.90 19.88 -18.86
C THR A 167 30.57 18.81 -18.01
N TYR A 168 31.83 18.49 -18.32
CA TYR A 168 32.59 17.49 -17.58
C TYR A 168 33.27 18.12 -16.36
N HIS A 169 33.70 17.29 -15.42
CA HIS A 169 34.49 17.76 -14.29
C HIS A 169 35.80 18.38 -14.80
N ARG A 170 36.19 19.50 -14.20
CA ARG A 170 37.42 20.21 -14.58
C ARG A 170 38.63 19.44 -14.08
N ASP A 171 39.55 19.13 -14.98
CA ASP A 171 40.86 18.59 -14.59
C ASP A 171 41.68 19.63 -13.82
N SER A 172 42.46 19.20 -12.83
CA SER A 172 43.36 20.08 -12.08
C SER A 172 44.38 20.79 -12.96
N ASN A 173 44.76 20.20 -14.09
CA ASN A 173 45.76 20.73 -15.01
C ASN A 173 45.20 21.74 -16.02
N HIS A 174 43.87 21.94 -16.06
CA HIS A 174 43.21 22.83 -17.01
C HIS A 174 42.41 23.94 -16.33
N ILE A 175 42.35 25.11 -16.98
CA ILE A 175 41.63 26.29 -16.47
C ILE A 175 40.11 26.14 -16.69
N THR A 176 39.71 25.50 -17.78
CA THR A 176 38.31 25.34 -18.20
C THR A 176 37.93 23.85 -18.26
N PRO A 177 36.65 23.50 -17.99
CA PRO A 177 36.13 22.16 -18.22
C PRO A 177 35.86 21.92 -19.71
N SER A 178 35.98 20.67 -20.13
CA SER A 178 35.51 20.26 -21.46
C SER A 178 33.98 20.25 -21.50
N THR A 179 33.39 20.50 -22.68
CA THR A 179 31.94 20.50 -22.89
C THR A 179 31.56 19.79 -24.18
N ARG A 180 30.35 19.22 -24.21
CA ARG A 180 29.79 18.58 -25.40
C ARG A 180 28.31 18.90 -25.51
N THR A 181 27.90 19.31 -26.70
CA THR A 181 26.50 19.59 -27.02
C THR A 181 26.02 18.60 -28.07
N PHE A 182 24.80 18.10 -27.92
CA PHE A 182 24.10 17.33 -28.95
C PHE A 182 22.78 18.04 -29.30
N CYS A 183 22.44 18.08 -30.58
CA CYS A 183 21.19 18.62 -31.10
C CYS A 183 20.31 17.48 -31.64
N LYS A 184 19.09 17.32 -31.12
CA LYS A 184 18.13 16.36 -31.66
C LYS A 184 17.60 16.88 -33.00
N PRO A 185 17.52 16.04 -34.05
CA PRO A 185 16.91 16.42 -35.32
C PRO A 185 15.44 16.83 -35.14
N ALA A 186 14.92 17.75 -35.97
CA ALA A 186 13.54 18.24 -35.85
C ALA A 186 12.46 17.14 -35.86
N ASN A 187 12.71 16.04 -36.57
CA ASN A 187 11.77 14.91 -36.74
C ASN A 187 12.05 13.73 -35.80
N TRP A 188 12.84 13.92 -34.74
CA TRP A 188 13.25 12.83 -33.84
C TRP A 188 12.08 12.08 -33.18
N ASN A 189 10.94 12.74 -33.02
CA ASN A 189 9.71 12.18 -32.41
C ASN A 189 8.88 11.30 -33.36
N ASP A 190 9.21 11.25 -34.65
CA ASP A 190 8.49 10.40 -35.60
C ASP A 190 9.00 8.95 -35.50
N LYS A 191 8.10 8.01 -35.20
CA LYS A 191 8.43 6.58 -35.07
C LYS A 191 9.02 5.97 -36.35
N ALA A 192 8.77 6.59 -37.51
CA ALA A 192 9.35 6.16 -38.79
C ALA A 192 10.74 6.79 -39.07
N PHE A 193 11.16 7.77 -38.28
CA PHE A 193 12.40 8.50 -38.50
C PHE A 193 13.59 7.78 -37.86
N THR A 194 14.59 7.43 -38.68
CA THR A 194 15.89 6.94 -38.21
C THR A 194 16.86 8.11 -38.19
N ILE A 195 17.51 8.34 -37.04
CA ILE A 195 18.51 9.40 -36.93
C ILE A 195 19.71 9.06 -37.80
N GLN A 196 19.94 9.85 -38.85
CA GLN A 196 21.17 9.78 -39.64
C GLN A 196 22.23 10.69 -39.01
N TRP A 197 23.41 10.16 -38.74
CA TRP A 197 24.50 10.92 -38.12
C TRP A 197 25.02 12.01 -39.06
N ASN A 198 25.08 13.25 -38.58
CA ASN A 198 25.70 14.40 -39.24
C ASN A 198 26.57 15.17 -38.22
N GLU A 199 27.63 15.82 -38.67
CA GLU A 199 28.56 16.59 -37.83
C GLU A 199 27.86 17.81 -37.19
N ASP A 200 26.84 18.38 -37.82
CA ASP A 200 26.02 19.48 -37.26
C ASP A 200 25.18 19.07 -36.03
N LEU A 201 25.05 17.76 -35.75
CA LEU A 201 24.29 17.26 -34.60
C LEU A 201 25.09 17.33 -33.29
N GLN A 202 26.36 17.68 -33.34
CA GLN A 202 27.18 17.85 -32.15
C GLN A 202 28.08 19.08 -32.23
N ASP A 203 28.41 19.60 -31.05
CA ASP A 203 29.49 20.56 -30.86
C ASP A 203 30.32 20.12 -29.66
N THR A 204 31.64 20.33 -29.69
CA THR A 204 32.54 19.85 -28.63
C THR A 204 33.66 20.83 -28.41
N TYR A 205 33.81 21.24 -27.16
CA TYR A 205 34.98 21.95 -26.68
C TYR A 205 35.79 21.02 -25.77
N GLN A 206 37.04 20.79 -26.11
CA GLN A 206 37.94 19.95 -25.33
C GLN A 206 39.09 20.81 -24.80
N ALA A 207 39.28 20.82 -23.49
CA ALA A 207 40.35 21.59 -22.86
C ALA A 207 41.74 20.94 -23.05
N ASP A 208 41.76 19.62 -23.25
CA ASP A 208 42.96 18.82 -23.47
C ASP A 208 43.12 18.47 -24.96
N GLU A 209 44.17 18.97 -25.59
CA GLU A 209 44.47 18.75 -27.02
C GLU A 209 44.82 17.28 -27.32
N GLU A 210 45.31 16.52 -26.34
CA GLU A 210 45.69 15.11 -26.50
C GLU A 210 44.52 14.15 -26.27
N PHE A 211 43.36 14.67 -25.87
CA PHE A 211 42.20 13.84 -25.55
C PHE A 211 41.64 13.16 -26.80
N LYS A 212 41.50 11.84 -26.70
CA LYS A 212 41.00 11.01 -27.79
C LYS A 212 39.55 11.34 -28.10
N GLN A 213 39.30 11.86 -29.30
CA GLN A 213 37.96 12.08 -29.81
C GLN A 213 37.16 10.79 -29.86
N MET A 214 35.91 10.84 -29.40
CA MET A 214 35.00 9.69 -29.46
C MET A 214 34.68 9.32 -30.91
N SER A 215 34.52 8.03 -31.18
CA SER A 215 34.18 7.59 -32.53
C SER A 215 32.76 8.04 -32.91
N LYS A 216 32.50 8.21 -34.21
CA LYS A 216 31.14 8.54 -34.72
C LYS A 216 30.09 7.53 -34.23
N ARG A 217 30.47 6.27 -34.11
CA ARG A 217 29.63 5.20 -33.57
C ARG A 217 29.29 5.45 -32.09
N ASP A 218 30.28 5.73 -31.26
CA ASP A 218 30.08 5.94 -29.82
C ASP A 218 29.27 7.20 -29.56
N LEU A 219 29.47 8.25 -30.36
CA LEU A 219 28.68 9.47 -30.32
C LEU A 219 27.21 9.23 -30.64
N TYR A 220 26.92 8.45 -31.67
CA TYR A 220 25.56 8.05 -32.00
C TYR A 220 24.89 7.29 -30.84
N PHE A 221 25.57 6.30 -30.26
CA PHE A 221 25.03 5.57 -29.11
C PHE A 221 24.86 6.45 -27.86
N LYS A 222 25.78 7.39 -27.61
CA LYS A 222 25.66 8.36 -26.51
C LYS A 222 24.42 9.23 -26.69
N MET A 223 24.16 9.72 -27.90
CA MET A 223 22.97 10.52 -28.20
C MET A 223 21.67 9.72 -28.00
N LEU A 224 21.61 8.46 -28.47
CA LEU A 224 20.44 7.60 -28.23
C LEU A 224 20.20 7.38 -26.73
N HIS A 225 21.28 7.14 -25.97
CA HIS A 225 21.18 6.99 -24.53
C HIS A 225 20.68 8.28 -23.84
N LEU A 226 21.11 9.46 -24.29
CA LEU A 226 20.63 10.74 -23.76
C LEU A 226 19.13 10.96 -24.04
N ILE A 227 18.62 10.54 -25.20
CA ILE A 227 17.18 10.59 -25.51
C ILE A 227 16.39 9.70 -24.55
N GLU A 228 16.85 8.48 -24.29
CA GLU A 228 16.23 7.56 -23.33
C GLU A 228 16.26 8.14 -21.90
N GLN A 229 17.42 8.69 -21.48
CA GLN A 229 17.54 9.33 -20.16
C GLN A 229 16.66 10.58 -20.03
N GLU A 230 16.46 11.36 -21.10
CA GLU A 230 15.55 12.50 -21.09
C GLU A 230 14.12 12.07 -20.71
N GLU A 231 13.60 11.00 -21.32
CA GLU A 231 12.27 10.48 -20.99
C GLU A 231 12.16 10.07 -19.52
N GLU A 232 13.19 9.40 -18.99
CA GLU A 232 13.22 8.96 -17.60
C GLU A 232 13.32 10.14 -16.62
N VAL A 233 14.14 11.14 -16.93
CA VAL A 233 14.28 12.33 -16.10
C VAL A 233 13.00 13.18 -16.12
N ILE A 234 12.32 13.29 -17.26
CA ILE A 234 10.98 13.91 -17.35
C ILE A 234 10.00 13.17 -16.43
N LYS A 235 9.94 11.83 -16.50
CA LYS A 235 9.06 11.02 -15.62
C LYS A 235 9.36 11.27 -14.14
N ARG A 236 10.64 11.38 -13.77
CA ARG A 236 11.05 11.68 -12.38
C ARG A 236 10.59 13.07 -11.94
N VAL A 237 10.73 14.09 -12.78
CA VAL A 237 10.24 15.45 -12.49
C VAL A 237 8.71 15.46 -12.33
N ARG A 238 7.97 14.74 -13.19
CA ARG A 238 6.50 14.62 -13.04
C ARG A 238 6.10 13.93 -11.74
N LYS A 239 6.79 12.84 -11.39
CA LYS A 239 6.56 12.15 -10.11
C LYS A 239 6.85 13.07 -8.91
N ALA A 240 7.84 13.96 -9.03
CA ALA A 240 8.16 14.94 -7.99
C ALA A 240 7.05 16.03 -7.86
N GLU A 241 6.48 16.51 -8.97
CA GLU A 241 5.30 17.40 -8.95
C GLU A 241 4.09 16.70 -8.30
N ASP A 242 3.84 15.44 -8.65
CA ASP A 242 2.74 14.64 -8.10
C ASP A 242 2.92 14.40 -6.59
N GLU A 243 4.12 14.02 -6.13
CA GLU A 243 4.44 13.84 -4.71
C GLU A 243 4.20 15.13 -3.91
N THR A 244 4.56 16.27 -4.50
CA THR A 244 4.36 17.59 -3.88
C THR A 244 2.88 17.94 -3.78
N ARG A 245 2.08 17.64 -4.82
CA ARG A 245 0.62 17.81 -4.78
C ARG A 245 -0.04 16.90 -3.74
N ASP A 246 0.40 15.66 -3.65
CA ASP A 246 -0.13 14.69 -2.68
C ASP A 246 0.20 15.10 -1.25
N LEU A 247 1.40 15.63 -1.01
CA LEU A 247 1.79 16.22 0.27
C LEU A 247 0.88 17.40 0.64
N GLN A 248 0.60 18.30 -0.31
CA GLN A 248 -0.32 19.42 -0.08
C GLN A 248 -1.73 18.94 0.26
N SER A 249 -2.25 17.97 -0.49
CA SER A 249 -3.58 17.40 -0.24
C SER A 249 -3.67 16.75 1.13
N ARG A 250 -2.66 15.96 1.53
CA ARG A 250 -2.57 15.39 2.88
C ARG A 250 -2.48 16.47 3.95
N ARG A 251 -1.67 17.51 3.74
CA ARG A 251 -1.56 18.62 4.69
C ARG A 251 -2.89 19.34 4.91
N GLN A 252 -3.66 19.58 3.84
CA GLN A 252 -5.00 20.15 3.94
C GLN A 252 -5.94 19.26 4.77
N GLN A 253 -5.88 17.94 4.58
CA GLN A 253 -6.66 16.99 5.38
C GLN A 253 -6.22 17.00 6.86
N GLU A 254 -4.91 17.06 7.12
CA GLU A 254 -4.33 17.14 8.48
C GLU A 254 -4.67 18.47 9.19
N GLU A 255 -4.93 19.55 8.45
CA GLU A 255 -5.45 20.81 8.99
C GLU A 255 -6.95 20.71 9.32
N LEU A 256 -7.74 20.04 8.47
CA LEU A 256 -9.16 19.80 8.70
C LEU A 256 -9.41 18.83 9.88
N SER A 257 -8.57 17.80 10.02
CA SER A 257 -8.63 16.81 11.09
C SER A 257 -7.28 16.73 11.82
N SER A 258 -7.25 17.27 13.03
CA SER A 258 -6.05 17.29 13.88
C SER A 258 -6.04 16.11 14.84
N ASP A 259 -5.80 14.91 14.32
CA ASP A 259 -5.82 13.68 15.10
C ASP A 259 -4.59 13.54 16.02
N LEU A 260 -4.82 12.95 17.20
CA LEU A 260 -3.76 12.65 18.16
C LEU A 260 -3.24 11.23 17.96
N GLU A 261 -1.94 11.06 18.16
CA GLU A 261 -1.29 9.76 18.22
C GLU A 261 -1.76 9.01 19.47
N ILE A 262 -2.49 7.92 19.24
CA ILE A 262 -2.98 7.05 20.30
C ILE A 262 -1.86 6.08 20.67
N SER A 263 -1.52 6.04 21.96
CA SER A 263 -0.53 5.10 22.48
C SER A 263 -0.97 3.65 22.20
N VAL A 264 -0.01 2.79 21.85
CA VAL A 264 -0.25 1.34 21.69
C VAL A 264 -0.81 0.72 22.97
N TYR A 265 -0.46 1.28 24.13
CA TYR A 265 -0.91 0.86 25.45
C TYR A 265 -2.28 1.41 25.86
N ASP A 266 -2.85 2.36 25.10
CA ASP A 266 -4.18 2.91 25.39
C ASP A 266 -5.26 1.98 24.82
N ILE A 267 -5.74 1.11 25.68
CA ILE A 267 -6.69 0.04 25.39
C ILE A 267 -8.05 0.59 24.95
N ASP A 268 -8.43 1.76 25.46
CA ASP A 268 -9.75 2.32 25.28
C ASP A 268 -9.86 3.10 23.96
N ARG A 269 -8.76 3.68 23.48
CA ARG A 269 -8.73 4.43 22.21
C ARG A 269 -8.17 3.63 21.04
N ASN A 270 -7.37 2.59 21.29
CA ASN A 270 -6.77 1.79 20.22
C ASN A 270 -7.70 0.68 19.72
N GLU A 271 -8.46 0.97 18.65
CA GLU A 271 -9.39 0.02 18.04
C GLU A 271 -8.70 -1.27 17.54
N LYS A 272 -7.48 -1.19 17.02
CA LYS A 272 -6.73 -2.38 16.57
C LYS A 272 -6.47 -3.35 17.73
N SER A 273 -6.12 -2.82 18.90
CA SER A 273 -5.97 -3.60 20.14
C SER A 273 -7.29 -4.20 20.60
N LYS A 274 -8.41 -3.48 20.48
CA LYS A 274 -9.75 -4.03 20.79
C LYS A 274 -10.13 -5.18 19.86
N ILE A 275 -9.90 -5.01 18.54
CA ILE A 275 -10.17 -6.04 17.53
C ILE A 275 -9.34 -7.30 17.81
N TYR A 276 -8.04 -7.13 18.05
CA TYR A 276 -7.14 -8.26 18.33
C TYR A 276 -7.56 -9.05 19.57
N ARG A 277 -7.95 -8.37 20.65
CA ARG A 277 -8.47 -9.02 21.87
C ARG A 277 -9.77 -9.76 21.62
N LYS A 278 -10.70 -9.14 20.87
CA LYS A 278 -11.97 -9.78 20.51
C LYS A 278 -11.74 -11.06 19.70
N LEU A 279 -10.76 -11.06 18.79
CA LEU A 279 -10.36 -12.27 18.05
C LEU A 279 -9.77 -13.35 18.95
N LEU A 280 -8.90 -12.99 19.90
CA LEU A 280 -8.37 -13.93 20.88
C LEU A 280 -9.47 -14.54 21.76
N GLN A 281 -10.40 -13.71 22.22
CA GLN A 281 -11.55 -14.16 23.02
C GLN A 281 -12.45 -15.12 22.23
N GLN A 282 -12.75 -14.80 20.96
CA GLN A 282 -13.53 -15.68 20.10
C GLN A 282 -12.87 -17.05 19.89
N LYS A 283 -11.54 -17.09 19.71
CA LYS A 283 -10.79 -18.35 19.61
C LYS A 283 -10.87 -19.16 20.91
N ALA A 284 -10.70 -18.50 22.06
CA ALA A 284 -10.82 -19.15 23.36
C ALA A 284 -12.22 -19.72 23.59
N ASP A 285 -13.28 -18.99 23.22
CA ASP A 285 -14.67 -19.45 23.32
C ASP A 285 -14.98 -20.61 22.36
N GLU A 286 -14.36 -20.64 21.17
CA GLU A 286 -14.49 -21.75 20.24
C GLU A 286 -13.79 -23.02 20.76
N GLU A 287 -12.59 -22.89 21.32
CA GLU A 287 -11.89 -23.99 21.97
C GLU A 287 -12.65 -24.52 23.18
N LYS A 288 -13.23 -23.62 23.99
CA LYS A 288 -14.08 -24.01 25.13
C LYS A 288 -15.31 -24.78 24.67
N ARG A 289 -16.01 -24.31 23.63
CA ARG A 289 -17.14 -25.05 23.03
C ARG A 289 -16.73 -26.40 22.45
N LYS A 290 -15.55 -26.50 21.84
CA LYS A 290 -15.02 -27.80 21.36
C LYS A 290 -14.79 -28.79 22.51
N LYS A 291 -14.30 -28.32 23.66
CA LYS A 291 -14.15 -29.13 24.88
C LYS A 291 -15.51 -29.54 25.46
N GLU A 292 -16.45 -28.62 25.60
CA GLU A 292 -17.81 -28.90 26.09
C GLU A 292 -18.56 -29.93 25.21
N ILE A 293 -18.37 -29.89 23.88
CA ILE A 293 -18.93 -30.89 22.96
C ILE A 293 -18.25 -32.27 23.14
N HIS A 294 -16.99 -32.32 23.55
CA HIS A 294 -16.24 -33.57 23.75
C HIS A 294 -16.64 -34.31 25.04
N ASP A 295 -17.19 -33.59 26.02
CA ASP A 295 -17.51 -34.10 27.37
C ASP A 295 -18.94 -34.66 27.51
N VAL A 296 -19.69 -34.81 26.42
CA VAL A 296 -21.01 -35.46 26.47
C VAL A 296 -20.84 -36.96 26.69
N ASP A 297 -21.39 -37.47 27.81
CA ASP A 297 -21.32 -38.89 28.15
C ASP A 297 -21.99 -39.76 27.07
N TYR A 298 -21.14 -40.51 26.36
CA TYR A 298 -21.53 -41.34 25.22
C TYR A 298 -22.28 -42.62 25.63
N LEU A 299 -22.25 -43.00 26.92
CA LEU A 299 -22.81 -44.26 27.42
C LEU A 299 -24.06 -44.05 28.29
N ALA A 300 -24.23 -42.88 28.90
CA ALA A 300 -25.35 -42.55 29.80
C ALA A 300 -26.76 -42.89 29.23
N PRO A 301 -27.09 -42.59 27.95
CA PRO A 301 -28.42 -42.91 27.41
C PRO A 301 -28.71 -44.42 27.36
N PHE A 302 -27.67 -45.23 27.13
CA PHE A 302 -27.80 -46.69 27.03
C PHE A 302 -27.86 -47.34 28.42
N LEU A 303 -27.14 -46.81 29.40
CA LEU A 303 -27.22 -47.23 30.81
C LEU A 303 -28.57 -46.87 31.44
N ALA A 304 -29.08 -45.67 31.15
CA ALA A 304 -30.39 -45.24 31.64
C ALA A 304 -31.53 -46.12 31.12
N ALA A 305 -31.45 -46.57 29.86
CA ALA A 305 -32.45 -47.44 29.24
C ALA A 305 -32.56 -48.83 29.91
N ILE A 306 -31.51 -49.29 30.59
CA ILE A 306 -31.48 -50.56 31.33
C ILE A 306 -31.61 -50.37 32.85
N GLY A 307 -31.91 -49.15 33.30
CA GLY A 307 -32.14 -48.85 34.73
C GLY A 307 -30.87 -48.60 35.56
N ASN A 308 -29.75 -48.25 34.93
CA ASN A 308 -28.47 -47.93 35.59
C ASN A 308 -28.00 -48.98 36.62
N PRO A 309 -27.77 -50.24 36.21
CA PRO A 309 -27.30 -51.26 37.14
C PRO A 309 -25.90 -50.92 37.68
N GLU A 310 -25.66 -51.19 38.97
CA GLU A 310 -24.36 -50.95 39.62
C GLU A 310 -23.24 -51.87 39.09
N ARG A 311 -23.59 -53.00 38.45
CA ARG A 311 -22.68 -54.00 37.88
C ARG A 311 -23.21 -54.53 36.55
N ILE A 312 -22.33 -54.80 35.59
CA ILE A 312 -22.68 -55.14 34.20
C ILE A 312 -21.88 -56.36 33.78
N ASN A 313 -22.55 -57.50 33.64
CA ASN A 313 -21.91 -58.72 33.19
C ASN A 313 -21.32 -58.61 31.76
N VAL A 314 -20.41 -59.52 31.41
CA VAL A 314 -19.69 -59.50 30.12
C VAL A 314 -20.64 -59.47 28.91
N GLN A 315 -21.74 -60.22 28.97
CA GLN A 315 -22.72 -60.28 27.87
C GLN A 315 -23.47 -58.95 27.69
N LEU A 316 -23.88 -58.32 28.79
CA LEU A 316 -24.58 -57.03 28.79
C LEU A 316 -23.64 -55.89 28.39
N ALA A 317 -22.37 -55.94 28.82
CA ALA A 317 -21.35 -54.97 28.40
C ALA A 317 -21.12 -55.05 26.88
N GLN A 318 -21.05 -56.25 26.31
CA GLN A 318 -20.94 -56.45 24.87
C GLN A 318 -22.18 -55.96 24.12
N GLN A 319 -23.37 -56.20 24.65
CA GLN A 319 -24.63 -55.67 24.08
C GLN A 319 -24.67 -54.14 24.09
N LEU A 320 -24.25 -53.50 25.18
CA LEU A 320 -24.20 -52.04 25.29
C LEU A 320 -23.19 -51.42 24.32
N ARG A 321 -22.02 -52.04 24.15
CA ARG A 321 -21.02 -51.62 23.14
C ARG A 321 -21.61 -51.66 21.73
N LEU A 322 -22.23 -52.77 21.35
CA LEU A 322 -22.85 -52.94 20.04
C LEU A 322 -24.02 -51.97 19.82
N ALA A 323 -24.83 -51.73 20.86
CA ALA A 323 -25.93 -50.76 20.80
C ALA A 323 -25.43 -49.33 20.58
N ALA A 324 -24.40 -48.90 21.31
CA ALA A 324 -23.80 -47.58 21.16
C ALA A 324 -23.14 -47.38 19.78
N GLN A 325 -22.41 -48.38 19.29
CA GLN A 325 -21.81 -48.36 17.95
C GLN A 325 -22.86 -48.31 16.84
N ARG A 326 -23.92 -49.12 16.95
CA ARG A 326 -25.01 -49.17 15.97
C ARG A 326 -25.78 -47.86 15.93
N ASP A 327 -26.13 -47.31 17.08
CA ASP A 327 -26.84 -46.04 17.15
C ASP A 327 -25.99 -44.88 16.58
N PHE A 328 -24.68 -44.85 16.85
CA PHE A 328 -23.78 -43.86 16.23
C PHE A 328 -23.75 -44.00 14.70
N LYS A 329 -23.67 -45.24 14.19
CA LYS A 329 -23.69 -45.51 12.75
C LYS A 329 -25.02 -45.06 12.12
N ASP A 330 -26.14 -45.41 12.74
CA ASP A 330 -27.48 -45.06 12.25
C ASP A 330 -27.72 -43.54 12.29
N ARG A 331 -27.26 -42.84 13.34
CA ARG A 331 -27.29 -41.36 13.39
C ARG A 331 -26.40 -40.73 12.33
N SER A 332 -25.21 -41.27 12.10
CA SER A 332 -24.28 -40.78 11.08
C SER A 332 -24.84 -40.97 9.67
N ILE A 333 -25.43 -42.12 9.37
CA ILE A 333 -26.10 -42.40 8.09
C ILE A 333 -27.30 -41.49 7.90
N ARG A 334 -28.19 -41.37 8.90
CA ARG A 334 -29.36 -40.47 8.83
C ARG A 334 -28.95 -39.03 8.54
N LYS A 335 -27.87 -38.55 9.17
CA LYS A 335 -27.36 -37.20 8.95
C LYS A 335 -26.76 -37.01 7.56
N ALA A 336 -26.01 -38.00 7.05
CA ALA A 336 -25.50 -37.98 5.69
C ALA A 336 -26.64 -37.98 4.65
N ASN A 337 -27.67 -38.81 4.86
CA ASN A 337 -28.85 -38.87 4.00
C ASN A 337 -29.63 -37.55 4.01
N LEU A 338 -29.76 -36.89 5.16
CA LEU A 338 -30.40 -35.57 5.24
C LEU A 338 -29.60 -34.50 4.46
N MET A 339 -28.27 -34.53 4.54
CA MET A 339 -27.41 -33.62 3.77
C MET A 339 -27.52 -33.91 2.27
N GLN A 340 -27.51 -35.18 1.89
CA GLN A 340 -27.67 -35.63 0.50
C GLN A 340 -29.04 -35.23 -0.07
N ALA A 341 -30.13 -35.44 0.68
CA ALA A 341 -31.48 -35.06 0.26
C ALA A 341 -31.62 -33.54 0.06
N ARG A 342 -30.96 -32.73 0.89
CA ARG A 342 -30.92 -31.27 0.70
C ARG A 342 -30.14 -30.86 -0.55
N TYR A 343 -29.01 -31.51 -0.79
CA TYR A 343 -28.22 -31.29 -2.00
C TYR A 343 -29.01 -31.64 -3.27
N GLU A 344 -29.70 -32.78 -3.25
CA GLU A 344 -30.58 -33.20 -4.35
C GLU A 344 -31.76 -32.25 -4.55
N SER A 345 -32.39 -31.76 -3.47
CA SER A 345 -33.45 -30.76 -3.55
C SER A 345 -32.98 -29.46 -4.21
N GLU A 346 -31.81 -28.94 -3.82
CA GLU A 346 -31.22 -27.74 -4.41
C GLU A 346 -30.85 -27.95 -5.90
N ILE A 347 -30.40 -29.15 -6.29
CA ILE A 347 -30.21 -29.49 -7.71
C ILE A 347 -31.54 -29.47 -8.47
N GLN A 348 -32.58 -30.09 -7.91
CA GLN A 348 -33.89 -30.14 -8.57
C GLN A 348 -34.49 -28.74 -8.75
N GLU A 349 -34.37 -27.87 -7.75
CA GLU A 349 -34.77 -26.47 -7.85
C GLU A 349 -33.98 -25.72 -8.92
N LEU A 350 -32.67 -25.93 -9.02
CA LEU A 350 -31.82 -25.32 -10.04
C LEU A 350 -32.22 -25.80 -11.45
N ILE A 351 -32.44 -27.10 -11.65
CA ILE A 351 -32.89 -27.67 -12.93
C ILE A 351 -34.26 -27.10 -13.32
N SER A 352 -35.20 -27.03 -12.37
CA SER A 352 -36.53 -26.47 -12.61
C SER A 352 -36.46 -25.00 -13.05
N LYS A 353 -35.62 -24.19 -12.39
CA LYS A 353 -35.38 -22.80 -12.78
C LYS A 353 -34.68 -22.66 -14.13
N GLN A 354 -33.73 -23.54 -14.46
CA GLN A 354 -33.08 -23.58 -15.78
C GLN A 354 -34.09 -23.91 -16.89
N GLN A 355 -34.96 -24.90 -16.69
CA GLN A 355 -36.01 -25.26 -17.65
C GLN A 355 -37.05 -24.14 -17.80
N TRP A 356 -37.40 -23.45 -16.71
CA TRP A 356 -38.28 -22.28 -16.76
C TRP A 356 -37.66 -21.16 -17.59
N TYR A 357 -36.38 -20.86 -17.36
CA TYR A 357 -35.64 -19.83 -18.10
C TYR A 357 -35.58 -20.13 -19.60
N GLN A 358 -35.25 -21.38 -19.98
CA GLN A 358 -35.22 -21.79 -21.40
C GLN A 358 -36.55 -21.57 -22.13
N LYS A 359 -37.69 -21.68 -21.43
CA LYS A 359 -39.02 -21.48 -22.02
C LYS A 359 -39.42 -20.00 -22.13
N HIS A 360 -38.89 -19.13 -21.27
CA HIS A 360 -39.29 -17.72 -21.18
C HIS A 360 -38.23 -16.76 -21.73
N GLN A 361 -37.08 -17.27 -22.19
CA GLN A 361 -35.93 -16.47 -22.64
C GLN A 361 -36.24 -15.44 -23.74
N ILE A 362 -37.20 -15.71 -24.62
CA ILE A 362 -37.51 -14.84 -25.78
C ILE A 362 -38.26 -13.56 -25.36
N GLY A 363 -38.82 -13.51 -24.14
CA GLY A 363 -39.62 -12.37 -23.63
C GLY A 363 -39.07 -11.68 -22.37
N MET A 364 -37.83 -11.98 -21.96
CA MET A 364 -37.25 -11.47 -20.70
C MET A 364 -36.58 -10.11 -20.89
N SER A 365 -36.71 -9.23 -19.88
CA SER A 365 -35.96 -7.97 -19.85
C SER A 365 -34.52 -8.19 -19.34
N LYS A 366 -33.66 -7.19 -19.54
CA LYS A 366 -32.28 -7.22 -19.00
C LYS A 366 -32.22 -7.32 -17.48
N GLU A 367 -33.23 -6.82 -16.78
CA GLU A 367 -33.32 -6.89 -15.31
C GLU A 367 -33.66 -8.32 -14.87
N ASP A 368 -34.54 -9.00 -15.59
CA ASP A 368 -34.92 -10.39 -15.31
C ASP A 368 -33.76 -11.37 -15.59
N GLU A 369 -32.93 -11.08 -16.61
CA GLU A 369 -31.70 -11.83 -16.89
C GLU A 369 -30.67 -11.72 -15.75
N LEU A 370 -30.49 -10.53 -15.18
CA LEU A 370 -29.58 -10.29 -14.05
C LEU A 370 -30.07 -10.98 -12.78
N GLU A 371 -31.38 -10.96 -12.52
CA GLU A 371 -31.95 -11.67 -11.37
C GLU A 371 -31.80 -13.18 -11.49
N TYR A 372 -32.01 -13.75 -12.67
CA TYR A 372 -31.75 -15.16 -12.94
C TYR A 372 -30.27 -15.53 -12.71
N GLN A 373 -29.33 -14.71 -13.21
CA GLN A 373 -27.90 -14.94 -12.99
C GLN A 373 -27.54 -14.94 -11.50
N ARG A 374 -28.09 -14.00 -10.72
CA ARG A 374 -27.90 -13.95 -9.27
C ARG A 374 -28.43 -15.22 -8.58
N LEU A 375 -29.62 -15.67 -8.96
CA LEU A 375 -30.21 -16.90 -8.42
C LEU A 375 -29.38 -18.14 -8.75
N CYS A 376 -28.84 -18.24 -9.96
CA CYS A 376 -27.94 -19.34 -10.34
C CYS A 376 -26.64 -19.32 -9.53
N GLN A 377 -26.02 -18.16 -9.34
CA GLN A 377 -24.80 -18.01 -8.54
C GLN A 377 -25.06 -18.39 -7.07
N GLU A 378 -26.18 -17.96 -6.50
CA GLU A 378 -26.55 -18.29 -5.13
C GLU A 378 -26.80 -19.79 -4.95
N ALA A 379 -27.52 -20.42 -5.88
CA ALA A 379 -27.76 -21.87 -5.87
C ALA A 379 -26.45 -22.67 -5.99
N GLN A 380 -25.54 -22.27 -6.88
CA GLN A 380 -24.21 -22.90 -7.02
C GLN A 380 -23.39 -22.79 -5.72
N PHE A 381 -23.43 -21.63 -5.06
CA PHE A 381 -22.74 -21.43 -3.78
C PHE A 381 -23.31 -22.35 -2.68
N ARG A 382 -24.64 -22.48 -2.60
CA ARG A 382 -25.29 -23.40 -1.64
C ARG A 382 -24.95 -24.86 -1.92
N LEU A 383 -24.96 -25.28 -3.19
CA LEU A 383 -24.58 -26.63 -3.60
C LEU A 383 -23.14 -26.96 -3.20
N HIS A 384 -22.20 -26.04 -3.45
CA HIS A 384 -20.80 -26.22 -3.06
C HIS A 384 -20.63 -26.39 -1.54
N ILE A 385 -21.32 -25.57 -0.74
CA ILE A 385 -21.30 -25.70 0.72
C ILE A 385 -21.86 -27.06 1.17
N LEU A 386 -22.96 -27.52 0.57
CA LEU A 386 -23.57 -28.80 0.91
C LEU A 386 -22.66 -29.98 0.55
N GLU A 387 -21.98 -29.91 -0.59
CA GLU A 387 -20.99 -30.89 -1.04
C GLU A 387 -19.80 -30.97 -0.08
N GLU A 388 -19.18 -29.83 0.26
CA GLU A 388 -18.09 -29.77 1.23
C GLU A 388 -18.50 -30.29 2.60
N ARG A 389 -19.70 -29.92 3.06
CA ARG A 389 -20.24 -30.40 4.35
C ARG A 389 -20.43 -31.91 4.35
N LEU A 390 -20.95 -32.49 3.26
CA LEU A 390 -21.14 -33.92 3.13
C LEU A 390 -19.78 -34.66 3.11
N LYS A 391 -18.81 -34.15 2.34
CA LYS A 391 -17.45 -34.70 2.28
C LYS A 391 -16.80 -34.70 3.67
N ARG A 392 -16.77 -33.55 4.33
CA ARG A 392 -16.22 -33.40 5.68
C ARG A 392 -16.95 -34.26 6.70
N HIS A 393 -18.26 -34.43 6.58
CA HIS A 393 -19.04 -35.32 7.46
C HIS A 393 -18.62 -36.78 7.30
N LYS A 394 -18.40 -37.27 6.07
CA LYS A 394 -17.94 -38.65 5.81
C LYS A 394 -16.54 -38.90 6.40
N GLU A 395 -15.64 -37.95 6.24
CA GLU A 395 -14.28 -38.01 6.82
C GLU A 395 -14.33 -38.06 8.35
N LEU A 396 -15.01 -37.09 8.99
CA LEU A 396 -15.10 -37.00 10.44
C LEU A 396 -15.93 -38.13 11.08
N ALA A 397 -16.93 -38.67 10.38
CA ALA A 397 -17.74 -39.78 10.90
C ALA A 397 -16.89 -41.05 11.10
N THR A 398 -15.96 -41.30 10.17
CA THR A 398 -15.01 -42.43 10.26
C THR A 398 -14.09 -42.25 11.47
N GLU A 399 -13.49 -41.07 11.62
CA GLU A 399 -12.61 -40.76 12.75
C GLU A 399 -13.34 -40.86 14.10
N LYS A 400 -14.55 -40.30 14.20
CA LYS A 400 -15.36 -40.35 15.41
C LYS A 400 -15.85 -41.74 15.76
N TYR A 401 -16.11 -42.59 14.77
CA TYR A 401 -16.45 -44.00 14.99
C TYR A 401 -15.27 -44.73 15.66
N MET A 402 -14.05 -44.55 15.14
CA MET A 402 -12.84 -45.14 15.74
C MET A 402 -12.59 -44.61 17.16
N GLN A 403 -12.79 -43.30 17.40
CA GLN A 403 -12.66 -42.72 18.74
C GLN A 403 -13.71 -43.29 19.71
N LEU A 404 -14.95 -43.48 19.26
CA LEU A 404 -16.00 -44.09 20.08
C LEU A 404 -15.67 -45.55 20.41
N GLU A 405 -15.15 -46.31 19.46
CA GLU A 405 -14.73 -47.70 19.67
C GLU A 405 -13.61 -47.80 20.71
N ASN A 406 -12.57 -46.96 20.60
CA ASN A 406 -11.51 -46.88 21.60
C ASN A 406 -12.06 -46.50 22.98
N LYS A 407 -12.90 -45.46 23.05
CA LYS A 407 -13.54 -45.04 24.31
C LYS A 407 -14.37 -46.17 24.94
N LEU A 408 -15.18 -46.88 24.17
CA LEU A 408 -16.00 -48.00 24.65
C LEU A 408 -15.17 -49.21 25.11
N ASN A 409 -14.01 -49.44 24.51
CA ASN A 409 -13.07 -50.51 24.91
C ASN A 409 -12.32 -50.15 26.20
N GLU A 410 -12.02 -48.86 26.38
CA GLU A 410 -11.26 -48.37 27.53
C GLU A 410 -12.14 -48.00 28.74
N ASP A 411 -13.44 -47.76 28.54
CA ASP A 411 -14.39 -47.31 29.57
C ASP A 411 -14.46 -48.28 30.77
N PRO A 412 -14.13 -47.82 31.99
CA PRO A 412 -14.20 -48.62 33.20
C PRO A 412 -15.59 -49.21 33.48
N ARG A 413 -16.67 -48.54 33.07
CA ARG A 413 -18.06 -48.99 33.27
C ARG A 413 -18.40 -50.23 32.44
N LEU A 414 -17.62 -50.52 31.41
CA LEU A 414 -17.79 -51.67 30.51
C LEU A 414 -16.69 -52.73 30.66
N LYS A 415 -15.79 -52.58 31.64
CA LYS A 415 -14.75 -53.56 31.99
C LYS A 415 -15.18 -54.28 33.27
N GLU A 416 -15.43 -55.58 33.23
CA GLU A 416 -15.59 -56.40 34.44
C GLU A 416 -14.51 -57.48 34.54
N PRO A 417 -13.92 -57.68 35.74
CA PRO A 417 -13.27 -58.93 36.12
C PRO A 417 -14.23 -59.76 36.98
N TYR A 418 -14.98 -60.71 36.39
CA TYR A 418 -15.48 -61.85 37.16
C TYR A 418 -15.53 -63.10 36.29
N ILE A 419 -14.53 -63.97 36.48
CA ILE A 419 -14.55 -65.36 36.04
C ILE A 419 -15.55 -66.08 36.95
N VAL A 420 -16.71 -66.45 36.42
CA VAL A 420 -17.61 -67.39 37.10
C VAL A 420 -17.03 -68.79 36.87
N ARG A 421 -16.66 -69.46 37.98
CA ARG A 421 -16.35 -70.89 38.01
C ARG A 421 -17.60 -71.73 37.76
#